data_AF-A0A1M6I2E4-F1
#
_entry.id   AF-A0A1M6I2E4-F1
#
_cell.length_a   1.000
_cell.length_b   1.000
_cell.length_c   1.000
_cell.angle_alpha   90.00
_cell.angle_beta   90.00
_cell.angle_gamma   90.00
#
_symmetry.space_group_name_H-M   'P 1'
#
loop_
_entity.id
_entity.type
_entity.pdbx_description
1 polymer ?
#
loop_
_entity_poly.entity_id
_entity_poly.type
_entity_poly.pdbx_seq_one_letter_code
_entity_poly.pdbx_strand_id
1 'polypeptide(L)'
;MNKLKIIVLVTISFLSCKNDPVNLKTRFLSQEIPKDVPMIFKQDIVPAHRIIHRGIFSPDFEAYYYTLSDKDFQNFDTYVIRKVNNTWSEPEKAFFNTTYNEHGMSFSPDGNSIYFSSTRPVGIDSLPSTWHIWKSDKVNGQWAKPEFVDIPNLRDKLVSHPTITNSGTLYFHASNLDYSEMDIYRSKQVNGTFEDAEKIAVSIPKDPGKCTPYVGPNEDFLIFATIGNQLDLQVSFNDGEGNWTTTKKLNDTINNLGQGNPYVTPDHQFLFFATGDHHEKKWNIKWVNIASELKIN
;
A
#
# COMPACT_ATOMS: atom_id res chain seq x y z
N MET A 1 32.03 62.66 -3.94
CA MET A 1 31.77 61.48 -4.79
C MET A 1 30.97 60.47 -3.99
N ASN A 2 29.64 60.52 -4.06
CA ASN A 2 28.77 59.60 -3.33
C ASN A 2 28.53 58.33 -4.17
N LYS A 3 28.89 57.17 -3.61
CA LYS A 3 28.68 55.86 -4.22
C LYS A 3 27.22 55.43 -4.03
N LEU A 4 26.51 55.20 -5.14
CA LEU A 4 25.18 54.61 -5.17
C LEU A 4 25.29 53.09 -4.97
N LYS A 5 24.68 52.55 -3.90
CA LYS A 5 24.54 51.10 -3.70
C LYS A 5 23.23 50.65 -4.35
N ILE A 6 23.33 49.80 -5.37
CA ILE A 6 22.18 49.13 -5.99
C ILE A 6 21.91 47.85 -5.19
N ILE A 7 20.72 47.77 -4.59
CA ILE A 7 20.22 46.54 -3.96
C ILE A 7 19.38 45.82 -5.01
N VAL A 8 19.82 44.62 -5.41
CA VAL A 8 19.05 43.73 -6.28
C VAL A 8 18.14 42.88 -5.40
N LEU A 9 16.83 43.13 -5.50
CA LEU A 9 15.81 42.34 -4.83
C LEU A 9 15.50 41.11 -5.71
N VAL A 10 15.91 39.92 -5.27
CA VAL A 10 15.57 38.66 -5.95
C VAL A 10 14.24 38.18 -5.39
N THR A 11 13.17 38.32 -6.19
CA THR A 11 11.85 37.77 -5.88
C THR A 11 11.81 36.29 -6.26
N ILE A 12 11.94 35.42 -5.26
CA ILE A 12 11.69 33.98 -5.41
C ILE A 12 10.17 33.79 -5.53
N SER A 13 9.72 33.46 -6.73
CA SER A 13 8.32 33.17 -7.02
C SER A 13 8.05 31.70 -6.69
N PHE A 14 7.32 31.43 -5.61
CA PHE A 14 6.81 30.08 -5.33
C PHE A 14 5.72 29.76 -6.36
N LEU A 15 6.06 28.95 -7.37
CA LEU A 15 5.08 28.30 -8.23
C LEU A 15 4.28 27.31 -7.39
N SER A 16 3.11 27.74 -6.92
CA SER A 16 2.08 26.85 -6.39
C SER A 16 1.60 25.96 -7.54
N CYS A 17 2.00 24.68 -7.53
CA CYS A 17 1.41 23.67 -8.38
C CYS A 17 -0.07 23.51 -8.02
N LYS A 18 -0.95 24.24 -8.71
CA LYS A 18 -2.39 23.96 -8.67
C LYS A 18 -2.61 22.60 -9.34
N ASN A 19 -3.15 21.65 -8.60
CA ASN A 19 -3.62 20.36 -9.12
C ASN A 19 -4.84 20.62 -10.02
N ASP A 20 -4.59 20.83 -11.32
CA ASP A 20 -5.63 21.00 -12.32
C ASP A 20 -6.40 19.68 -12.50
N PRO A 21 -7.74 19.66 -12.38
CA PRO A 21 -8.56 18.46 -12.62
C PRO A 21 -8.28 17.76 -13.96
N VAL A 22 -7.86 18.49 -15.00
CA VAL A 22 -7.48 17.93 -16.30
C VAL A 22 -6.24 17.03 -16.19
N ASN A 23 -5.29 17.40 -15.32
CA ASN A 23 -4.09 16.60 -15.05
C ASN A 23 -4.44 15.31 -14.30
N LEU A 24 -5.38 15.36 -13.34
CA LEU A 24 -5.79 14.18 -12.57
C LEU A 24 -6.54 13.15 -13.43
N LYS A 25 -7.47 13.59 -14.29
CA LYS A 25 -8.18 12.67 -15.22
C LYS A 25 -7.21 11.92 -16.14
N THR A 26 -6.20 12.63 -16.66
CA THR A 26 -5.15 12.05 -17.49
C THR A 26 -4.24 11.13 -16.67
N ARG A 27 -3.88 11.51 -15.44
CA ARG A 27 -3.05 10.70 -14.53
C ARG A 27 -3.68 9.36 -14.19
N PHE A 28 -4.98 9.33 -13.90
CA PHE A 28 -5.67 8.09 -13.53
C PHE A 28 -6.34 7.42 -14.72
N LEU A 29 -6.34 8.06 -15.90
CA LEU A 29 -7.13 7.68 -17.08
C LEU A 29 -8.57 7.34 -16.69
N SER A 30 -9.17 8.27 -15.95
CA SER A 30 -10.55 8.18 -15.45
C SER A 30 -11.35 9.39 -15.93
N GLN A 31 -12.61 9.15 -16.29
CA GLN A 31 -13.53 10.22 -16.72
C GLN A 31 -13.95 11.12 -15.55
N GLU A 32 -13.98 10.54 -14.35
CA GLU A 32 -14.40 11.18 -13.11
C GLU A 32 -13.36 10.97 -12.01
N ILE A 33 -13.25 11.95 -11.12
CA ILE A 33 -12.33 11.94 -9.98
C ILE A 33 -13.18 12.04 -8.71
N PRO A 34 -13.08 11.08 -7.77
CA PRO A 34 -13.87 11.12 -6.56
C PRO A 34 -13.45 12.31 -5.68
N LYS A 35 -14.44 12.91 -5.02
CA LYS A 35 -14.23 13.85 -3.92
C LYS A 35 -14.36 13.09 -2.60
N ASP A 36 -15.45 13.34 -1.87
CA ASP A 36 -15.69 12.78 -0.52
C ASP A 36 -16.47 11.45 -0.55
N VAL A 37 -16.95 11.03 -1.72
CA VAL A 37 -17.67 9.77 -1.91
C VAL A 37 -16.81 8.80 -2.72
N PRO A 38 -16.50 7.59 -2.19
CA PRO A 38 -15.70 6.63 -2.91
C PRO A 38 -16.37 6.12 -4.19
N MET A 39 -15.59 6.02 -5.26
CA MET A 39 -16.03 5.51 -6.56
C MET A 39 -15.36 4.19 -6.87
N ILE A 40 -15.97 3.33 -7.68
CA ILE A 40 -15.31 2.11 -8.16
C ILE A 40 -14.19 2.49 -9.14
N PHE A 41 -13.04 1.85 -9.00
CA PHE A 41 -11.90 2.00 -9.90
C PHE A 41 -11.72 0.73 -10.73
N LYS A 42 -11.77 0.87 -12.06
CA LYS A 42 -11.39 -0.17 -13.04
C LYS A 42 -11.97 -1.57 -12.79
N GLN A 43 -13.29 -1.68 -12.60
CA GLN A 43 -13.94 -3.00 -12.44
C GLN A 43 -13.89 -3.85 -13.72
N ASP A 44 -13.76 -3.22 -14.88
CA ASP A 44 -13.68 -3.84 -16.20
C ASP A 44 -12.50 -4.80 -16.36
N ILE A 45 -11.41 -4.62 -15.59
CA ILE A 45 -10.22 -5.47 -15.66
C ILE A 45 -10.31 -6.73 -14.78
N VAL A 46 -11.45 -6.92 -14.08
CA VAL A 46 -11.67 -8.02 -13.14
C VAL A 46 -12.57 -9.09 -13.78
N PRO A 47 -12.04 -10.27 -14.14
CA PRO A 47 -12.87 -11.35 -14.67
C PRO A 47 -13.93 -11.82 -13.67
N ALA A 48 -15.13 -12.18 -14.15
CA ALA A 48 -16.28 -12.53 -13.30
C ALA A 48 -16.06 -13.73 -12.34
N HIS A 49 -15.07 -14.58 -12.62
CA HIS A 49 -14.69 -15.74 -11.81
C HIS A 49 -13.54 -15.44 -10.84
N ARG A 50 -13.05 -14.20 -10.78
CA ARG A 50 -11.93 -13.76 -9.93
C ARG A 50 -12.40 -12.73 -8.90
N ILE A 51 -11.60 -12.56 -7.86
CA ILE A 51 -11.78 -11.54 -6.80
C ILE A 51 -10.59 -10.60 -6.86
N ILE A 52 -10.83 -9.28 -6.83
CA ILE A 52 -9.78 -8.27 -6.71
C ILE A 52 -9.55 -7.91 -5.24
N HIS A 53 -8.29 -7.82 -4.82
CA HIS A 53 -7.93 -7.64 -3.39
C HIS A 53 -7.24 -6.32 -3.09
N ARG A 54 -6.25 -5.95 -3.89
CA ARG A 54 -5.42 -4.75 -3.69
C ARG A 54 -5.01 -4.23 -5.04
N GLY A 55 -4.90 -2.92 -5.19
CA GLY A 55 -4.18 -2.36 -6.32
C GLY A 55 -3.51 -1.03 -6.00
N ILE A 56 -2.36 -0.82 -6.63
CA ILE A 56 -1.44 0.29 -6.38
C ILE A 56 -0.94 0.87 -7.70
N PHE A 57 -0.61 2.16 -7.70
CA PHE A 57 0.11 2.77 -8.82
C PHE A 57 1.61 2.62 -8.64
N SER A 58 2.35 2.52 -9.75
CA SER A 58 3.78 2.81 -9.74
C SER A 58 4.00 4.28 -9.32
N PRO A 59 5.14 4.63 -8.71
CA PRO A 59 5.39 5.99 -8.22
C PRO A 59 5.27 7.09 -9.28
N ASP A 60 5.56 6.75 -10.54
CA ASP A 60 5.42 7.62 -11.71
C ASP A 60 3.99 7.67 -12.30
N PHE A 61 3.04 6.91 -11.74
CA PHE A 61 1.68 6.69 -12.23
C PHE A 61 1.58 6.05 -13.63
N GLU A 62 2.66 5.50 -14.19
CA GLU A 62 2.63 4.92 -15.55
C GLU A 62 2.11 3.47 -15.59
N ALA A 63 1.97 2.84 -14.43
CA ALA A 63 1.42 1.49 -14.31
C ALA A 63 0.50 1.38 -13.09
N TYR A 64 -0.49 0.48 -13.18
CA TYR A 64 -1.34 0.07 -12.08
C TYR A 64 -1.21 -1.44 -11.88
N TYR A 65 -0.79 -1.85 -10.69
CA TYR A 65 -0.64 -3.25 -10.29
C TYR A 65 -1.81 -3.64 -9.41
N TYR A 66 -2.32 -4.86 -9.56
CA TYR A 66 -3.44 -5.34 -8.74
C TYR A 66 -3.42 -6.86 -8.56
N THR A 67 -3.84 -7.35 -7.39
CA THR A 67 -3.93 -8.80 -7.13
C THR A 67 -5.32 -9.33 -7.42
N LEU A 68 -5.37 -10.46 -8.13
CA LEU A 68 -6.56 -11.26 -8.32
C LEU A 68 -6.41 -12.63 -7.65
N SER A 69 -7.45 -13.10 -6.97
CA SER A 69 -7.57 -14.51 -6.57
C SER A 69 -8.68 -15.24 -7.32
N ASP A 70 -8.66 -16.57 -7.29
CA ASP A 70 -9.87 -17.38 -7.48
C ASP A 70 -10.84 -17.21 -6.29
N LYS A 71 -12.06 -17.74 -6.43
CA LYS A 71 -13.10 -17.55 -5.41
C LYS A 71 -12.88 -18.39 -4.15
N ASP A 72 -12.08 -19.43 -4.21
CA ASP A 72 -11.69 -20.29 -3.09
C ASP A 72 -10.36 -19.89 -2.46
N PHE A 73 -9.76 -18.78 -2.91
CA PHE A 73 -8.52 -18.20 -2.38
C PHE A 73 -7.35 -19.19 -2.38
N GLN A 74 -7.27 -20.04 -3.40
CA GLN A 74 -6.17 -21.00 -3.58
C GLN A 74 -5.05 -20.41 -4.45
N ASN A 75 -5.41 -19.58 -5.44
CA ASN A 75 -4.48 -19.01 -6.40
C ASN A 75 -4.54 -17.47 -6.37
N PHE A 76 -3.42 -16.82 -6.09
CA PHE A 76 -3.27 -15.37 -6.12
C PHE A 76 -2.19 -14.98 -7.12
N ASP A 77 -2.57 -14.14 -8.09
CA ASP A 77 -1.67 -13.59 -9.11
C ASP A 77 -1.74 -12.06 -9.05
N THR A 78 -0.59 -11.40 -9.21
CA THR A 78 -0.57 -9.97 -9.47
C THR A 78 -0.56 -9.69 -10.97
N TYR A 79 -1.39 -8.75 -11.40
CA TYR A 79 -1.47 -8.24 -12.75
C TYR A 79 -1.02 -6.79 -12.81
N VAL A 80 -0.65 -6.34 -14.00
CA VAL A 80 -0.28 -4.96 -14.30
C VAL A 80 -0.95 -4.51 -15.59
N ILE A 81 -1.47 -3.28 -15.58
CA ILE A 81 -1.83 -2.52 -16.79
C ILE A 81 -0.91 -1.29 -16.86
N ARG A 82 -0.55 -0.90 -18.08
CA ARG A 82 0.38 0.21 -18.34
C ARG A 82 -0.28 1.28 -19.19
N LYS A 83 0.11 2.53 -18.99
CA LYS A 83 -0.30 3.60 -19.90
C LYS A 83 0.47 3.49 -21.20
N VAL A 84 -0.27 3.41 -22.31
CA VAL A 84 0.26 3.45 -23.67
C VAL A 84 -0.64 4.40 -24.47
N ASN A 85 -0.07 5.47 -25.01
CA ASN A 85 -0.80 6.47 -25.80
C ASN A 85 -2.08 6.99 -25.13
N ASN A 86 -2.02 7.34 -23.83
CA ASN A 86 -3.16 7.76 -23.01
C ASN A 86 -4.31 6.74 -22.89
N THR A 87 -4.01 5.46 -23.06
CA THR A 87 -4.92 4.35 -22.78
C THR A 87 -4.25 3.32 -21.89
N TRP A 88 -5.03 2.53 -21.16
CA TRP A 88 -4.49 1.38 -20.44
C TRP A 88 -4.28 0.23 -21.42
N SER A 89 -3.16 -0.48 -21.30
CA SER A 89 -2.91 -1.74 -21.99
C SER A 89 -3.84 -2.85 -21.51
N GLU A 90 -3.86 -3.96 -22.23
CA GLU A 90 -4.40 -5.21 -21.71
C GLU A 90 -3.64 -5.64 -20.43
N PRO A 91 -4.31 -6.33 -19.49
CA PRO A 91 -3.66 -6.88 -18.31
C PRO A 91 -2.60 -7.93 -18.62
N GLU A 92 -1.45 -7.81 -17.98
CA GLU A 92 -0.36 -8.79 -18.03
C GLU A 92 -0.03 -9.27 -16.62
N LYS A 93 0.51 -10.49 -16.46
CA LYS A 93 1.04 -10.92 -15.16
C LYS A 93 2.24 -10.05 -14.78
N ALA A 94 2.34 -9.69 -13.51
CA ALA A 94 3.50 -8.96 -13.00
C ALA A 94 4.77 -9.83 -13.15
N PHE A 95 5.91 -9.17 -13.39
CA PHE A 95 7.19 -9.83 -13.66
C PHE A 95 7.65 -10.77 -12.54
N PHE A 96 7.15 -10.56 -11.32
CA PHE A 96 7.52 -11.33 -10.14
C PHE A 96 6.58 -12.49 -9.85
N ASN A 97 5.48 -12.70 -10.59
CA ASN A 97 4.62 -13.86 -10.33
C ASN A 97 5.37 -15.17 -10.55
N THR A 98 4.96 -16.22 -9.84
CA THR A 98 5.52 -17.57 -9.99
C THR A 98 4.40 -18.60 -10.12
N THR A 99 4.71 -19.88 -9.90
CA THR A 99 3.70 -20.94 -9.71
C THR A 99 3.09 -20.92 -8.30
N TYR A 100 3.61 -20.07 -7.42
CA TYR A 100 3.11 -19.86 -6.07
C TYR A 100 2.18 -18.64 -6.02
N ASN A 101 1.71 -18.29 -4.83
CA ASN A 101 0.80 -17.17 -4.64
C ASN A 101 1.57 -15.87 -4.44
N GLU A 102 1.07 -14.78 -5.02
CA GLU A 102 1.61 -13.42 -4.85
C GLU A 102 0.53 -12.38 -4.52
N HIS A 103 0.75 -11.59 -3.46
CA HIS A 103 -0.19 -10.58 -3.00
C HIS A 103 0.50 -9.43 -2.22
N GLY A 104 -0.28 -8.47 -1.70
CA GLY A 104 0.16 -7.49 -0.71
C GLY A 104 1.22 -6.49 -1.16
N MET A 105 1.38 -6.21 -2.46
CA MET A 105 2.50 -5.41 -2.95
C MET A 105 2.47 -3.93 -2.53
N SER A 106 3.67 -3.34 -2.47
CA SER A 106 3.92 -1.91 -2.29
C SER A 106 5.25 -1.50 -2.94
N PHE A 107 5.31 -0.33 -3.54
CA PHE A 107 6.56 0.26 -4.02
C PHE A 107 7.28 0.99 -2.89
N SER A 108 8.61 1.04 -2.94
CA SER A 108 9.36 2.02 -2.17
C SER A 108 9.02 3.44 -2.64
N PRO A 109 9.10 4.45 -1.76
CA PRO A 109 8.78 5.83 -2.12
C PRO A 109 9.61 6.37 -3.29
N ASP A 110 10.87 5.92 -3.42
CA ASP A 110 11.77 6.30 -4.51
C ASP A 110 11.53 5.52 -5.82
N GLY A 111 10.65 4.50 -5.80
CA GLY A 111 10.32 3.64 -6.94
C GLY A 111 11.43 2.72 -7.42
N ASN A 112 12.48 2.54 -6.62
CA ASN A 112 13.60 1.64 -6.94
C ASN A 112 13.41 0.22 -6.40
N SER A 113 12.45 -0.01 -5.51
CA SER A 113 12.13 -1.34 -4.99
C SER A 113 10.63 -1.60 -5.05
N ILE A 114 10.26 -2.86 -5.21
CA ILE A 114 8.89 -3.34 -4.96
C ILE A 114 8.97 -4.47 -3.94
N TYR A 115 8.15 -4.35 -2.88
CA TYR A 115 7.95 -5.37 -1.86
C TYR A 115 6.62 -6.05 -2.11
N PHE A 116 6.54 -7.34 -1.86
CA PHE A 116 5.30 -8.12 -2.02
C PHE A 116 5.35 -9.36 -1.13
N SER A 117 4.19 -9.98 -0.93
CA SER A 117 4.05 -11.23 -0.19
C SER A 117 4.00 -12.40 -1.16
N SER A 118 4.73 -13.48 -0.87
CA SER A 118 4.69 -14.69 -1.68
C SER A 118 4.79 -15.95 -0.85
N THR A 119 4.12 -17.02 -1.30
CA THR A 119 4.24 -18.36 -0.73
C THR A 119 5.32 -19.21 -1.40
N ARG A 120 6.17 -18.60 -2.24
CA ARG A 120 7.29 -19.32 -2.85
C ARG A 120 8.29 -19.79 -1.78
N PRO A 121 8.90 -20.97 -1.93
CA PRO A 121 9.89 -21.47 -0.99
C PRO A 121 11.07 -20.51 -0.85
N VAL A 122 11.41 -20.22 0.40
CA VAL A 122 12.57 -19.41 0.78
C VAL A 122 13.90 -20.15 0.60
N GLY A 123 13.88 -21.47 0.41
CA GLY A 123 15.08 -22.30 0.23
C GLY A 123 15.85 -22.57 1.53
N ILE A 124 15.19 -22.41 2.68
CA ILE A 124 15.71 -22.70 4.02
C ILE A 124 14.80 -23.76 4.65
N ASP A 125 15.30 -24.98 4.84
CA ASP A 125 14.49 -26.16 5.22
C ASP A 125 13.70 -26.00 6.53
N SER A 126 14.18 -25.17 7.45
CA SER A 126 13.52 -24.93 8.74
C SER A 126 12.34 -23.96 8.67
N LEU A 127 12.12 -23.30 7.51
CA LEU A 127 11.10 -22.26 7.40
C LEU A 127 9.79 -22.82 6.82
N PRO A 128 8.63 -22.45 7.40
CA PRO A 128 7.34 -22.94 6.95
C PRO A 128 7.00 -22.41 5.56
N SER A 129 6.30 -23.24 4.78
CA SER A 129 5.66 -22.84 3.52
C SER A 129 4.43 -21.97 3.79
N THR A 130 4.66 -20.68 3.98
CA THR A 130 3.63 -19.68 4.29
C THR A 130 3.92 -18.37 3.53
N TRP A 131 3.14 -17.32 3.77
CA TRP A 131 3.45 -16.00 3.24
C TRP A 131 4.71 -15.44 3.90
N HIS A 132 5.67 -15.11 3.05
CA HIS A 132 6.88 -14.38 3.39
C HIS A 132 6.91 -13.08 2.59
N ILE A 133 7.68 -12.10 3.06
CA ILE A 133 7.93 -10.88 2.30
C ILE A 133 9.11 -11.12 1.35
N TRP A 134 8.95 -10.64 0.12
CA TRP A 134 9.96 -10.64 -0.93
C TRP A 134 10.13 -9.22 -1.47
N LYS A 135 11.33 -8.94 -1.97
CA LYS A 135 11.69 -7.64 -2.55
C LYS A 135 12.33 -7.85 -3.91
N SER A 136 12.07 -6.94 -4.86
CA SER A 136 12.84 -6.82 -6.10
C SER A 136 13.32 -5.39 -6.25
N ASP A 137 14.62 -5.23 -6.50
CA ASP A 137 15.25 -3.93 -6.77
C ASP A 137 15.37 -3.66 -8.26
N LYS A 138 15.27 -2.39 -8.63
CA LYS A 138 15.51 -1.91 -9.98
C LYS A 138 17.00 -1.60 -10.13
N VAL A 139 17.69 -2.38 -10.97
CA VAL A 139 19.10 -2.21 -11.31
C VAL A 139 19.19 -1.82 -12.77
N ASN A 140 19.76 -0.65 -13.07
CA ASN A 140 19.88 -0.12 -14.44
C ASN A 140 18.54 -0.07 -15.19
N GLY A 141 17.46 0.30 -14.50
CA GLY A 141 16.12 0.40 -15.07
C GLY A 141 15.36 -0.93 -15.21
N GLN A 142 15.97 -2.06 -14.84
CA GLN A 142 15.35 -3.38 -14.90
C GLN A 142 15.15 -3.97 -13.51
N TRP A 143 14.02 -4.64 -13.29
CA TRP A 143 13.76 -5.34 -12.04
C TRP A 143 14.66 -6.57 -11.94
N ALA A 144 15.42 -6.66 -10.85
CA ALA A 144 16.24 -7.80 -10.50
C ALA A 144 15.38 -8.98 -10.02
N LYS A 145 15.99 -10.16 -9.97
CA LYS A 145 15.33 -11.35 -9.41
C LYS A 145 14.88 -11.05 -7.96
N PRO A 146 13.64 -11.36 -7.58
CA PRO A 146 13.20 -11.14 -6.21
C PRO A 146 13.99 -11.96 -5.19
N GLU A 147 14.24 -11.35 -4.04
CA GLU A 147 14.93 -11.92 -2.88
C GLU A 147 14.01 -11.98 -1.65
N PHE A 148 14.25 -12.96 -0.78
CA PHE A 148 13.54 -13.11 0.48
C PHE A 148 13.94 -11.98 1.44
N VAL A 149 12.95 -11.34 2.05
CA VAL A 149 13.16 -10.33 3.10
C VAL A 149 13.16 -11.05 4.44
N ASP A 150 14.36 -11.28 4.96
CA ASP A 150 14.58 -11.97 6.22
C ASP A 150 14.33 -11.06 7.43
N ILE A 151 13.39 -11.45 8.28
CA ILE A 151 13.05 -10.78 9.55
C ILE A 151 13.28 -11.80 10.67
N PRO A 152 14.38 -11.71 11.44
CA PRO A 152 14.90 -12.86 12.16
C PRO A 152 13.92 -13.48 13.18
N ASN A 153 13.22 -12.66 13.97
CA ASN A 153 12.24 -13.10 14.96
C ASN A 153 10.85 -13.48 14.42
N LEU A 154 10.62 -13.41 13.09
CA LEU A 154 9.33 -13.76 12.47
C LEU A 154 9.45 -14.87 11.42
N ARG A 155 10.59 -15.55 11.35
CA ARG A 155 10.86 -16.65 10.41
C ARG A 155 9.86 -17.82 10.50
N ASP A 156 9.29 -18.06 11.68
CA ASP A 156 8.29 -19.10 11.95
C ASP A 156 6.84 -18.59 11.85
N LYS A 157 6.64 -17.33 11.44
CA LYS A 157 5.34 -16.66 11.31
C LYS A 157 4.92 -16.52 9.86
N LEU A 158 3.64 -16.22 9.68
CA LEU A 158 3.11 -15.69 8.43
C LEU A 158 3.33 -14.18 8.44
N VAL A 159 3.92 -13.62 7.38
CA VAL A 159 4.21 -12.19 7.26
C VAL A 159 3.75 -11.65 5.89
N SER A 160 2.96 -10.57 5.88
CA SER A 160 2.31 -10.12 4.64
C SER A 160 1.96 -8.63 4.61
N HIS A 161 1.64 -8.13 3.41
CA HIS A 161 1.28 -6.73 3.10
C HIS A 161 2.35 -5.70 3.52
N PRO A 162 3.58 -5.82 2.98
CA PRO A 162 4.66 -4.88 3.26
C PRO A 162 4.39 -3.47 2.74
N THR A 163 4.93 -2.48 3.46
CA THR A 163 5.09 -1.10 3.01
C THR A 163 6.36 -0.52 3.64
N ILE A 164 7.20 0.13 2.85
CA ILE A 164 8.51 0.66 3.27
C ILE A 164 8.47 2.18 3.30
N THR A 165 9.09 2.79 4.31
CA THR A 165 9.16 4.25 4.50
C THR A 165 10.44 4.83 3.91
N ASN A 166 10.53 6.17 3.85
CA ASN A 166 11.76 6.89 3.49
C ASN A 166 12.91 6.64 4.48
N SER A 167 12.58 6.30 5.74
CA SER A 167 13.55 5.97 6.78
C SER A 167 14.08 4.53 6.67
N GLY A 168 13.57 3.73 5.73
CA GLY A 168 13.93 2.31 5.59
C GLY A 168 13.22 1.41 6.61
N THR A 169 12.11 1.87 7.20
CA THR A 169 11.30 1.08 8.14
C THR A 169 10.19 0.35 7.37
N LEU A 170 10.18 -0.98 7.45
CA LEU A 170 9.20 -1.84 6.81
C LEU A 170 8.06 -2.12 7.79
N TYR A 171 6.84 -1.75 7.41
CA TYR A 171 5.60 -2.08 8.12
C TYR A 171 4.88 -3.20 7.39
N PHE A 172 4.27 -4.11 8.14
CA PHE A 172 3.56 -5.28 7.61
C PHE A 172 2.66 -5.85 8.70
N HIS A 173 1.80 -6.82 8.36
CA HIS A 173 1.14 -7.62 9.39
C HIS A 173 1.81 -8.99 9.51
N ALA A 174 1.77 -9.54 10.73
CA ALA A 174 2.23 -10.90 11.01
C ALA A 174 1.23 -11.63 11.92
N SER A 175 1.22 -12.96 11.84
CA SER A 175 0.38 -13.83 12.65
C SER A 175 1.04 -15.18 12.88
N ASN A 176 0.46 -15.99 13.77
CA ASN A 176 0.72 -17.42 13.80
C ASN A 176 0.29 -18.08 12.47
N LEU A 177 0.78 -19.29 12.20
CA LEU A 177 0.48 -20.02 10.96
C LEU A 177 -1.00 -20.41 10.81
N ASP A 178 -1.74 -20.45 11.92
CA ASP A 178 -3.18 -20.64 11.97
C ASP A 178 -3.98 -19.32 11.86
N TYR A 179 -3.30 -18.23 11.49
CA TYR A 179 -3.84 -16.87 11.39
C TYR A 179 -4.28 -16.24 12.72
N SER A 180 -4.01 -16.87 13.87
CA SER A 180 -4.24 -16.28 15.18
C SER A 180 -3.23 -15.17 15.50
N GLU A 181 -3.62 -14.27 16.42
CA GLU A 181 -2.77 -13.18 16.91
C GLU A 181 -2.28 -12.21 15.81
N MET A 182 -3.04 -12.07 14.72
CA MET A 182 -2.70 -11.17 13.62
C MET A 182 -2.67 -9.70 14.07
N ASP A 183 -1.51 -9.07 13.88
CA ASP A 183 -1.31 -7.66 14.20
C ASP A 183 -0.25 -7.02 13.28
N ILE A 184 -0.05 -5.71 13.44
CA ILE A 184 0.90 -4.92 12.66
C ILE A 184 2.24 -4.87 13.39
N TYR A 185 3.31 -5.02 12.62
CA TYR A 185 4.68 -4.97 13.08
C TYR A 185 5.47 -4.01 12.20
N ARG A 186 6.60 -3.53 12.72
CA ARG A 186 7.63 -2.85 11.93
C ARG A 186 9.01 -3.43 12.17
N SER A 187 9.86 -3.38 11.16
CA SER A 187 11.29 -3.70 11.26
C SER A 187 12.12 -2.64 10.54
N LYS A 188 13.23 -2.23 11.15
CA LYS A 188 14.14 -1.24 10.56
C LYS A 188 15.19 -1.92 9.72
N GLN A 189 15.52 -1.30 8.58
CA GLN A 189 16.66 -1.72 7.78
C GLN A 189 17.94 -1.03 8.27
N VAL A 190 18.94 -1.84 8.65
CA VAL A 190 20.26 -1.38 9.06
C VAL A 190 21.31 -2.11 8.23
N ASN A 191 22.17 -1.35 7.53
CA ASN A 191 23.22 -1.89 6.64
C ASN A 191 22.68 -2.90 5.61
N GLY A 192 21.50 -2.64 5.05
CA GLY A 192 20.86 -3.49 4.05
C GLY A 192 20.08 -4.69 4.59
N THR A 193 20.16 -4.99 5.88
CA THR A 193 19.44 -6.11 6.54
C THR A 193 18.34 -5.59 7.44
N PHE A 194 17.23 -6.33 7.56
CA PHE A 194 16.17 -6.00 8.51
C PHE A 194 16.47 -6.58 9.90
N GLU A 195 16.29 -5.74 10.92
CA GLU A 195 16.42 -6.16 12.33
C GLU A 195 15.17 -6.92 12.80
N ASP A 196 15.19 -7.38 14.06
CA ASP A 196 14.00 -7.94 14.70
C ASP A 196 12.82 -6.97 14.63
N ALA A 197 11.64 -7.52 14.34
CA ALA A 197 10.43 -6.74 14.25
C ALA A 197 9.82 -6.46 15.63
N GLU A 198 9.27 -5.27 15.78
CA GLU A 198 8.49 -4.88 16.94
C GLU A 198 7.01 -4.71 16.58
N LYS A 199 6.13 -5.19 17.47
CA LYS A 199 4.69 -5.02 17.34
C LYS A 199 4.33 -3.55 17.50
N ILE A 200 3.50 -3.02 16.60
CA ILE A 200 3.05 -1.63 16.66
C ILE A 200 2.08 -1.45 17.84
N ALA A 201 2.40 -0.49 18.70
CA ALA A 201 1.49 -0.01 19.73
C ALA A 201 0.60 1.09 19.16
N VAL A 202 -0.70 0.83 19.05
CA VAL A 202 -1.75 1.81 18.74
C VAL A 202 -2.86 1.69 19.77
N SER A 203 -3.33 2.83 20.30
CA SER A 203 -4.45 2.83 21.24
C SER A 203 -5.78 2.76 20.49
N ILE A 204 -6.48 1.63 20.62
CA ILE A 204 -7.78 1.38 20.02
C ILE A 204 -8.71 0.67 21.04
N PRO A 205 -10.00 1.04 21.12
CA PRO A 205 -10.93 0.35 22.01
C PRO A 205 -11.00 -1.16 21.74
N LYS A 206 -10.91 -1.97 22.80
CA LYS A 206 -10.98 -3.44 22.81
C LYS A 206 -9.82 -4.18 22.09
N ASP A 207 -8.87 -3.44 21.53
CA ASP A 207 -7.65 -3.98 20.88
C ASP A 207 -7.90 -5.19 19.94
N PRO A 208 -8.71 -5.03 18.87
CA PRO A 208 -8.89 -6.10 17.90
C PRO A 208 -7.59 -6.42 17.16
N GLY A 209 -7.54 -7.57 16.49
CA GLY A 209 -6.49 -7.89 15.52
C GLY A 209 -6.45 -6.84 14.39
N LYS A 210 -5.28 -6.65 13.79
CA LYS A 210 -5.03 -5.58 12.81
C LYS A 210 -4.31 -6.13 11.61
N CYS A 211 -4.70 -5.72 10.41
CA CYS A 211 -4.13 -6.25 9.18
C CYS A 211 -4.10 -5.23 8.05
N THR A 212 -3.41 -5.60 6.96
CA THR A 212 -3.27 -4.81 5.74
C THR A 212 -2.82 -3.35 5.99
N PRO A 213 -1.70 -3.12 6.69
CA PRO A 213 -1.25 -1.75 6.98
C PRO A 213 -0.82 -1.01 5.71
N TYR A 214 -0.99 0.31 5.73
CA TYR A 214 -0.36 1.26 4.85
C TYR A 214 0.16 2.43 5.67
N VAL A 215 1.45 2.70 5.58
CA VAL A 215 2.11 3.83 6.25
C VAL A 215 2.48 4.88 5.22
N GLY A 216 2.28 6.15 5.54
CA GLY A 216 2.80 7.25 4.71
C GLY A 216 4.33 7.17 4.59
N PRO A 217 4.95 7.59 3.47
CA PRO A 217 6.40 7.53 3.28
C PRO A 217 7.24 8.20 4.37
N ASN A 218 6.72 9.26 4.98
CA ASN A 218 7.38 10.00 6.06
C ASN A 218 6.96 9.54 7.46
N GLU A 219 6.19 8.44 7.55
CA GLU A 219 5.63 7.95 8.81
C GLU A 219 4.65 8.92 9.49
N ASP A 220 4.08 9.88 8.76
CA ASP A 220 3.12 10.87 9.32
C ASP A 220 1.78 10.25 9.73
N PHE A 221 1.37 9.16 9.05
CA PHE A 221 0.12 8.45 9.31
C PHE A 221 0.25 6.95 9.00
N LEU A 222 -0.57 6.15 9.68
CA LEU A 222 -0.74 4.71 9.48
C LEU A 222 -2.24 4.41 9.31
N ILE A 223 -2.61 3.85 8.15
CA ILE A 223 -3.95 3.34 7.87
C ILE A 223 -3.93 1.82 7.92
N PHE A 224 -4.90 1.20 8.55
CA PHE A 224 -4.99 -0.27 8.63
C PHE A 224 -6.42 -0.74 8.80
N ALA A 225 -6.66 -2.03 8.57
CA ALA A 225 -7.94 -2.66 8.82
C ALA A 225 -7.97 -3.33 10.20
N THR A 226 -9.11 -3.25 10.90
CA THR A 226 -9.36 -4.02 12.14
C THR A 226 -10.11 -5.30 11.83
N ILE A 227 -9.68 -6.41 12.41
CA ILE A 227 -10.32 -7.72 12.29
C ILE A 227 -11.52 -7.76 13.23
N GLY A 228 -12.69 -8.08 12.68
CA GLY A 228 -13.96 -8.13 13.41
C GLY A 228 -15.09 -8.46 12.46
N ASN A 229 -16.29 -7.89 12.69
CA ASN A 229 -17.44 -8.09 11.80
C ASN A 229 -17.19 -7.56 10.37
N GLN A 230 -16.39 -6.49 10.24
CA GLN A 230 -15.93 -5.92 8.97
C GLN A 230 -14.46 -5.52 9.10
N LEU A 231 -13.75 -5.44 7.97
CA LEU A 231 -12.39 -4.91 7.90
C LEU A 231 -12.40 -3.38 7.84
N ASP A 232 -12.99 -2.76 8.86
CA ASP A 232 -13.08 -1.30 8.99
C ASP A 232 -11.69 -0.67 8.99
N LEU A 233 -11.51 0.36 8.19
CA LEU A 233 -10.28 1.14 8.12
C LEU A 233 -10.19 2.14 9.28
N GLN A 234 -9.05 2.11 9.94
CA GLN A 234 -8.62 3.04 10.99
C GLN A 234 -7.44 3.86 10.49
N VAL A 235 -7.26 5.05 11.06
CA VAL A 235 -6.05 5.88 10.89
C VAL A 235 -5.48 6.24 12.25
N SER A 236 -4.15 6.21 12.37
CA SER A 236 -3.40 6.79 13.48
C SER A 236 -2.32 7.72 12.92
N PHE A 237 -1.95 8.73 13.70
CA PHE A 237 -0.94 9.72 13.34
C PHE A 237 0.30 9.53 14.19
N ASN A 238 1.45 9.93 13.65
CA ASN A 238 2.68 9.94 14.43
C ASN A 238 2.75 11.21 15.28
N ASP A 239 3.12 11.08 16.55
CA ASP A 239 3.22 12.20 17.49
C ASP A 239 4.51 13.04 17.33
N GLY A 240 5.43 12.61 16.44
CA GLY A 240 6.74 13.21 16.25
C GLY A 240 7.83 12.65 17.16
N GLU A 241 7.47 11.80 18.12
CA GLU A 241 8.38 11.09 19.03
C GLU A 241 8.51 9.59 18.65
N GLY A 242 7.86 9.18 17.57
CA GLY A 242 7.91 7.82 17.04
C GLY A 242 6.79 6.91 17.57
N ASN A 243 5.82 7.46 18.30
CA ASN A 243 4.62 6.75 18.74
C ASN A 243 3.43 7.06 17.84
N TRP A 244 2.49 6.12 17.80
CA TRP A 244 1.24 6.27 17.08
C TRP A 244 0.13 6.72 18.05
N THR A 245 -0.60 7.77 17.68
CA THR A 245 -1.69 8.33 18.48
C THR A 245 -2.88 7.36 18.60
N THR A 246 -3.85 7.71 19.45
CA THR A 246 -5.16 7.04 19.48
C THR A 246 -5.77 7.01 18.08
N THR A 247 -6.29 5.84 17.70
CA THR A 247 -6.81 5.60 16.36
C THR A 247 -8.17 6.27 16.16
N LYS A 248 -8.39 6.79 14.96
CA LYS A 248 -9.68 7.29 14.47
C LYS A 248 -10.20 6.33 13.38
N LYS A 249 -11.48 5.94 13.46
CA LYS A 249 -12.15 5.20 12.38
C LYS A 249 -12.37 6.14 11.19
N LEU A 250 -12.08 5.69 9.97
CA LEU A 250 -12.44 6.44 8.75
C LEU A 250 -13.96 6.57 8.64
N ASN A 251 -14.42 7.60 7.95
CA ASN A 251 -15.86 7.91 7.85
C ASN A 251 -16.69 6.75 7.24
N ASP A 252 -18.01 6.82 7.40
CA ASP A 252 -18.93 5.77 6.95
C ASP A 252 -19.11 5.70 5.43
N THR A 253 -18.67 6.69 4.65
CA THR A 253 -18.66 6.57 3.17
C THR A 253 -17.56 5.62 2.71
N ILE A 254 -16.46 5.53 3.47
CA ILE A 254 -15.37 4.58 3.28
C ILE A 254 -15.68 3.24 3.95
N ASN A 255 -16.07 3.28 5.23
CA ASN A 255 -16.36 2.09 6.04
C ASN A 255 -17.79 1.58 5.84
N ASN A 256 -18.09 1.18 4.60
CA ASN A 256 -19.36 0.58 4.20
C ASN A 256 -19.08 -0.66 3.34
N LEU A 257 -19.04 -1.85 3.97
CA LEU A 257 -18.65 -3.13 3.38
C LEU A 257 -17.14 -3.22 3.06
N GLY A 258 -16.29 -2.83 4.00
CA GLY A 258 -14.83 -2.82 3.83
C GLY A 258 -14.20 -4.22 3.78
N GLN A 259 -13.22 -4.40 2.89
CA GLN A 259 -12.36 -5.60 2.76
C GLN A 259 -10.88 -5.27 2.97
N GLY A 260 -10.57 -4.13 3.61
CA GLY A 260 -9.22 -3.69 3.94
C GLY A 260 -8.40 -3.26 2.72
N ASN A 261 -7.12 -3.62 2.71
CA ASN A 261 -6.17 -3.31 1.64
C ASN A 261 -6.01 -1.81 1.30
N PRO A 262 -5.87 -0.92 2.31
CA PRO A 262 -5.67 0.51 2.07
C PRO A 262 -4.36 0.78 1.31
N TYR A 263 -4.40 1.77 0.44
CA TYR A 263 -3.24 2.30 -0.27
C TYR A 263 -3.47 3.78 -0.55
N VAL A 264 -2.52 4.64 -0.21
CA VAL A 264 -2.56 6.05 -0.59
C VAL A 264 -1.64 6.29 -1.79
N THR A 265 -2.11 7.06 -2.77
CA THR A 265 -1.33 7.37 -3.98
C THR A 265 -0.03 8.13 -3.67
N PRO A 266 0.99 8.07 -4.56
CA PRO A 266 2.30 8.71 -4.35
C PRO A 266 2.23 10.24 -4.15
N ASP A 267 1.16 10.88 -4.62
CA ASP A 267 0.90 12.31 -4.41
C ASP A 267 0.10 12.62 -3.13
N HIS A 268 -0.20 11.59 -2.33
CA HIS A 268 -0.88 11.63 -1.04
C HIS A 268 -2.33 12.13 -1.13
N GLN A 269 -2.93 12.12 -2.31
CA GLN A 269 -4.26 12.71 -2.53
C GLN A 269 -5.41 11.71 -2.43
N PHE A 270 -5.20 10.46 -2.83
CA PHE A 270 -6.28 9.48 -2.97
C PHE A 270 -5.98 8.21 -2.19
N LEU A 271 -6.98 7.74 -1.44
CA LEU A 271 -7.01 6.41 -0.84
C LEU A 271 -7.70 5.46 -1.80
N PHE A 272 -7.09 4.30 -2.02
CA PHE A 272 -7.66 3.12 -2.66
C PHE A 272 -7.83 2.03 -1.60
N PHE A 273 -8.91 1.27 -1.69
CA PHE A 273 -9.21 0.20 -0.75
C PHE A 273 -10.17 -0.82 -1.35
N ALA A 274 -10.15 -2.04 -0.82
CA ALA A 274 -11.07 -3.10 -1.24
C ALA A 274 -12.38 -3.01 -0.47
N THR A 275 -13.46 -3.29 -1.18
CA THR A 275 -14.82 -3.31 -0.63
C THR A 275 -15.66 -4.34 -1.36
N GLY A 276 -16.63 -4.92 -0.67
CA GLY A 276 -17.56 -5.86 -1.25
C GLY A 276 -18.16 -6.77 -0.20
N ASP A 277 -19.17 -7.52 -0.63
CA ASP A 277 -19.76 -8.55 0.22
C ASP A 277 -18.81 -9.76 0.29
N HIS A 278 -18.46 -10.14 1.52
CA HIS A 278 -17.58 -11.27 1.80
C HIS A 278 -18.21 -12.61 1.38
N HIS A 279 -19.52 -12.77 1.58
CA HIS A 279 -20.26 -13.99 1.23
C HIS A 279 -20.46 -14.13 -0.28
N GLU A 280 -20.77 -13.03 -0.98
CA GLU A 280 -20.92 -13.04 -2.44
C GLU A 280 -19.59 -13.11 -3.19
N LYS A 281 -18.47 -12.84 -2.49
CA LYS A 281 -17.12 -12.84 -3.07
C LYS A 281 -17.02 -11.95 -4.31
N LYS A 282 -17.69 -10.80 -4.24
CA LYS A 282 -17.74 -9.80 -5.31
C LYS A 282 -17.13 -8.51 -4.80
N TRP A 283 -15.82 -8.45 -4.87
CA TRP A 283 -15.05 -7.30 -4.40
C TRP A 283 -14.76 -6.33 -5.53
N ASN A 284 -14.57 -5.08 -5.17
CA ASN A 284 -14.20 -3.98 -6.03
C ASN A 284 -13.09 -3.20 -5.33
N ILE A 285 -12.26 -2.52 -6.12
CA ILE A 285 -11.42 -1.45 -5.59
C ILE A 285 -12.21 -0.16 -5.69
N LYS A 286 -12.33 0.56 -4.57
CA LYS A 286 -12.82 1.94 -4.57
C LYS A 286 -11.69 2.91 -4.28
N TRP A 287 -11.88 4.15 -4.71
CA TRP A 287 -10.96 5.25 -4.46
C TRP A 287 -11.71 6.53 -4.08
N VAL A 288 -11.08 7.36 -3.26
CA VAL A 288 -11.65 8.59 -2.70
C VAL A 288 -10.54 9.60 -2.40
N ASN A 289 -10.85 10.91 -2.42
CA ASN A 289 -9.91 11.90 -1.91
C ASN A 289 -9.74 11.71 -0.40
N ILE A 290 -8.50 11.61 0.08
CA ILE A 290 -8.23 11.25 1.49
C ILE A 290 -8.03 12.47 2.41
N ALA A 291 -8.04 13.69 1.86
CA ALA A 291 -7.64 14.89 2.59
C ALA A 291 -8.53 15.20 3.80
N SER A 292 -9.81 14.79 3.81
CA SER A 292 -10.67 14.95 4.98
C SER A 292 -10.29 14.03 6.13
N GLU A 293 -9.71 12.86 5.83
CA GLU A 293 -9.40 11.83 6.82
C GLU A 293 -8.05 12.05 7.49
N LEU A 294 -7.09 12.66 6.77
CA LEU A 294 -5.72 12.91 7.26
C LEU A 294 -5.56 14.25 7.99
N LYS A 295 -6.66 14.90 8.39
CA LYS A 295 -6.58 16.10 9.25
C LYS A 295 -6.41 15.68 10.70
N ILE A 296 -5.36 16.18 11.33
CA ILE A 296 -5.21 16.15 12.79
C ILE A 296 -6.24 17.13 13.34
N ASN A 297 -7.22 16.62 14.11
CA ASN A 297 -8.18 17.44 14.82
C ASN A 297 -7.55 18.10 16.05
#